data_AF-A0A651G0X5-F1
#
_entry.id   AF-A0A651G0X5-F1
#
_cell.length_a   1.000
_cell.length_b   1.000
_cell.length_c   1.000
_cell.angle_alpha   90.00
_cell.angle_beta   90.00
_cell.angle_gamma   90.00
#
_symmetry.space_group_name_H-M   'P 1'
#
loop_
_entity.id
_entity.type
_entity.pdbx_description
1 polymer ?
#
loop_
_entity_poly.entity_id
_entity_poly.type
_entity_poly.pdbx_seq_one_letter_code
_entity_poly.pdbx_strand_id
1 'polypeptide(L)'
;MSNLRILGCPVLSLLAIGLLLMACRASPADVHPHNGHTQVTAAPTDNGPASPEPEHDEDQAEHDHEASDDDGQHADDDNQAGNEEQVVAPPQQGELGDLGKVALIEVFGMIDPRQLRYVERVIGEAKAAGVDTIVTRIESPGGFLGTAIDLLELVIDASRDDGPRMIAWIDRNAYSAAAMLAYGHEAIYMQPGSIIGNIGIIFQGPDGTMEYGPEKIETSVRTILRSTAEARGWNKALLVKMTARNQELFQARFADGRREYVIEDDVGTFLADHPEIDPEDSSQWVLISGEDRLLTFTADEAYERNMATGLADNIDDLWKQLGVDPDEVLNLSPTQVELTARRLGMLAPIFISLAIIFLLFEFKTPGVGIFALLSGVCATIFFLMQYYQDLISNWEFVFMGLGLILVLIELFTLIGAGILGIVGGLLIFAGVLGAFLPSDFSWDFQDTGSMEALYHALINLGIVIGICLIGLVAFITLAPRLPLLDRISNIAVLKGNSSGSIEAAQAQRSSQADQTPQYATVVSECRPAGTIQLNDEVVSARSEHSAFIAEGTRVEIVRAEFGELVVRPVEDSQSHESPEGAPA
;
A
#
# COMPACT_ATOMS: atom_id res chain seq x y z
N MET A 1 -15.76 -22.18 14.44
CA MET A 1 -15.53 -22.37 15.90
C MET A 1 -16.15 -21.18 16.63
N SER A 2 -17.15 -21.47 17.45
CA SER A 2 -18.01 -20.51 18.15
C SER A 2 -17.42 -19.99 19.47
N ASN A 3 -17.60 -18.68 19.71
CA ASN A 3 -17.48 -17.98 20.99
C ASN A 3 -16.11 -17.98 21.69
N LEU A 4 -15.20 -17.12 21.21
CA LEU A 4 -14.20 -16.50 22.09
C LEU A 4 -14.32 -14.97 22.00
N ARG A 5 -15.30 -14.41 22.72
CA ARG A 5 -15.31 -12.99 23.06
C ARG A 5 -14.13 -12.74 24.00
N ILE A 6 -12.99 -12.33 23.44
CA ILE A 6 -11.91 -11.75 24.23
C ILE A 6 -12.42 -10.39 24.69
N LEU A 7 -12.75 -10.28 25.97
CA LEU A 7 -12.96 -9.00 26.65
C LEU A 7 -11.76 -8.10 26.30
N GLY A 8 -12.02 -7.00 25.58
CA GLY A 8 -11.05 -5.94 25.37
C GLY A 8 -10.47 -5.55 26.73
N CYS A 9 -9.15 -5.73 26.89
CA CYS A 9 -8.47 -5.46 28.13
C CYS A 9 -8.40 -3.93 28.32
N PRO A 10 -9.15 -3.34 29.27
CA PRO A 10 -9.22 -1.88 29.41
C PRO A 10 -7.88 -1.25 29.83
N VAL A 11 -6.93 -2.07 30.30
CA VAL A 11 -5.60 -1.65 30.75
C VAL A 11 -4.70 -1.25 29.57
N LEU A 12 -4.81 -1.94 28.41
CA LEU A 12 -4.06 -1.57 27.20
C LEU A 12 -4.67 -0.33 26.52
N SER A 13 -5.99 -0.19 26.53
CA SER A 13 -6.68 1.00 26.02
C SER A 13 -6.31 2.27 26.82
N LEU A 14 -6.19 2.16 28.14
CA LEU A 14 -5.80 3.30 29.01
C LEU A 14 -4.35 3.75 28.80
N LEU A 15 -3.42 2.81 28.56
CA LEU A 15 -2.02 3.11 28.24
C LEU A 15 -1.87 3.75 26.85
N ALA A 16 -2.64 3.29 25.87
CA ALA A 16 -2.66 3.86 24.52
C ALA A 16 -3.28 5.28 24.50
N ILE A 17 -4.36 5.51 25.25
CA ILE A 17 -4.99 6.84 25.40
C ILE A 17 -4.04 7.80 26.13
N GLY A 18 -3.30 7.34 27.14
CA GLY A 18 -2.32 8.15 27.87
C GLY A 18 -1.17 8.64 27.00
N LEU A 19 -0.64 7.81 26.10
CA LEU A 19 0.41 8.21 25.16
C LEU A 19 -0.12 9.14 24.04
N LEU A 20 -1.33 8.90 23.52
CA LEU A 20 -1.92 9.75 22.48
C LEU A 20 -2.25 11.16 23.00
N LEU A 21 -2.77 11.29 24.23
CA LEU A 21 -3.13 12.58 24.82
C LEU A 21 -1.90 13.46 25.13
N MET A 22 -0.73 12.86 25.36
CA MET A 22 0.53 13.60 25.53
C MET A 22 1.06 14.22 24.23
N ALA A 23 0.72 13.65 23.07
CA ALA A 23 1.14 14.17 21.76
C ALA A 23 0.28 15.34 21.25
N CYS A 24 -0.93 15.56 21.80
CA CYS A 24 -1.90 16.55 21.30
C CYS A 24 -1.81 17.95 21.93
N ARG A 25 -0.78 18.30 22.70
CA ARG A 25 -0.57 19.67 23.18
C ARG A 25 0.36 20.47 22.25
N ALA A 26 -0.19 20.93 21.13
CA ALA A 26 0.31 22.10 20.41
C ALA A 26 -0.87 22.85 19.79
N SER A 27 -1.05 24.12 20.20
CA SER A 27 -2.09 25.04 19.74
C SER A 27 -1.70 25.69 18.39
N PRO A 28 -2.66 26.14 17.55
CA PRO A 28 -2.40 26.50 16.16
C PRO A 28 -1.88 27.93 16.02
N ALA A 29 -1.04 28.17 15.01
CA ALA A 29 -0.65 29.50 14.56
C ALA A 29 -1.13 29.71 13.12
N ASP A 30 -1.75 30.86 12.90
CA ASP A 30 -2.40 31.34 11.69
C ASP A 30 -1.47 31.44 10.47
N VAL A 31 -1.98 31.08 9.28
CA VAL A 31 -1.38 31.46 8.00
C VAL A 31 -2.48 31.92 7.04
N HIS A 32 -2.40 33.22 6.68
CA HIS A 32 -3.20 33.86 5.63
C HIS A 32 -2.67 33.54 4.22
N PRO A 33 -3.51 33.62 3.17
CA PRO A 33 -3.16 33.24 1.81
C PRO A 33 -2.52 34.40 1.04
N HIS A 34 -1.48 34.11 0.25
CA HIS A 34 -0.92 35.03 -0.74
C HIS A 34 -1.27 34.58 -2.16
N ASN A 35 -2.09 35.39 -2.83
CA ASN A 35 -2.32 35.36 -4.27
C ASN A 35 -1.10 35.89 -5.03
N GLY A 36 -0.71 35.21 -6.11
CA GLY A 36 0.29 35.67 -7.07
C GLY A 36 -0.10 35.25 -8.49
N HIS A 37 -0.71 36.18 -9.22
CA HIS A 37 -0.92 36.11 -10.66
C HIS A 37 0.41 36.22 -11.40
N THR A 38 0.63 35.37 -12.41
CA THR A 38 1.53 35.72 -13.52
C THR A 38 0.94 35.22 -14.83
N GLN A 39 0.44 36.16 -15.63
CA GLN A 39 0.18 36.01 -17.06
C GLN A 39 1.51 35.91 -17.82
N VAL A 40 1.61 35.00 -18.79
CA VAL A 40 2.55 35.16 -19.92
C VAL A 40 1.80 34.85 -21.22
N THR A 41 1.92 35.81 -22.13
CA THR A 41 1.29 35.94 -23.44
C THR A 41 1.93 35.07 -24.52
N ALA A 42 1.11 34.67 -25.50
CA ALA A 42 1.42 33.92 -26.71
C ALA A 42 2.34 34.64 -27.71
N ALA A 43 2.98 33.90 -28.64
CA ALA A 43 2.72 33.88 -30.11
C ALA A 43 3.76 32.96 -30.84
N PRO A 44 3.58 32.57 -32.12
CA PRO A 44 3.84 31.21 -32.62
C PRO A 44 4.99 31.11 -33.63
N THR A 45 5.43 29.89 -33.94
CA THR A 45 6.19 29.60 -35.17
C THR A 45 5.58 28.44 -35.93
N ASP A 46 5.13 28.81 -37.12
CA ASP A 46 4.71 28.05 -38.28
C ASP A 46 5.84 27.19 -38.85
N ASN A 47 5.49 25.98 -39.33
CA ASN A 47 6.12 25.28 -40.47
C ASN A 47 5.48 23.88 -40.62
N GLY A 48 4.54 23.75 -41.56
CA GLY A 48 4.19 22.46 -42.18
C GLY A 48 5.13 22.13 -43.37
N PRO A 49 4.74 21.19 -44.26
CA PRO A 49 4.84 19.75 -44.02
C PRO A 49 5.71 19.05 -45.09
N ALA A 50 6.10 17.80 -44.86
CA ALA A 50 6.63 16.92 -45.91
C ALA A 50 6.30 15.44 -45.64
N SER A 51 5.68 14.81 -46.62
CA SER A 51 5.49 13.36 -46.82
C SER A 51 6.18 12.99 -48.15
N PRO A 52 6.22 11.71 -48.61
CA PRO A 52 6.54 10.43 -47.95
C PRO A 52 7.60 9.57 -48.75
N GLU A 53 7.82 8.33 -48.27
CA GLU A 53 8.31 7.10 -48.99
C GLU A 53 9.83 6.89 -49.26
N PRO A 54 10.33 5.64 -49.51
CA PRO A 54 9.63 4.33 -49.67
C PRO A 54 10.22 3.09 -48.91
N GLU A 55 9.40 2.03 -48.90
CA GLU A 55 9.62 0.56 -49.03
C GLU A 55 10.98 -0.10 -48.72
N HIS A 56 10.91 -1.24 -48.00
CA HIS A 56 11.60 -2.49 -48.37
C HIS A 56 10.94 -3.73 -47.71
N ASP A 57 10.54 -4.68 -48.55
CA ASP A 57 10.16 -6.06 -48.25
C ASP A 57 11.36 -6.92 -47.83
N GLU A 58 11.14 -7.95 -46.98
CA GLU A 58 11.18 -9.38 -47.37
C GLU A 58 11.06 -10.35 -46.17
N ASP A 59 10.09 -11.25 -46.32
CA ASP A 59 10.09 -12.70 -46.07
C ASP A 59 9.98 -13.39 -44.67
N GLN A 60 8.82 -14.07 -44.56
CA GLN A 60 8.58 -15.49 -44.25
C GLN A 60 8.75 -16.05 -42.83
N ALA A 61 7.63 -16.53 -42.27
CA ALA A 61 7.43 -17.96 -41.97
C ALA A 61 5.94 -18.26 -41.67
N GLU A 62 5.37 -19.14 -42.48
CA GLU A 62 4.06 -19.80 -42.34
C GLU A 62 4.02 -20.71 -41.11
N HIS A 63 2.87 -20.83 -40.44
CA HIS A 63 2.43 -22.06 -39.75
C HIS A 63 0.90 -22.17 -39.81
N ASP A 64 0.44 -23.10 -40.64
CA ASP A 64 -0.93 -23.58 -40.73
C ASP A 64 -1.28 -24.43 -39.51
N HIS A 65 -2.50 -24.28 -38.98
CA HIS A 65 -3.12 -25.30 -38.15
C HIS A 65 -4.45 -25.72 -38.76
N GLU A 66 -4.47 -26.99 -39.15
CA GLU A 66 -5.58 -27.75 -39.72
C GLU A 66 -6.77 -27.83 -38.77
N ALA A 67 -7.96 -27.69 -39.38
CA ALA A 67 -9.24 -28.09 -38.83
C ALA A 67 -9.31 -29.62 -38.69
N SER A 68 -9.92 -30.08 -37.60
CA SER A 68 -10.39 -31.46 -37.49
C SER A 68 -11.87 -31.44 -37.10
N ASP A 69 -12.66 -32.01 -38.00
CA ASP A 69 -14.06 -32.37 -37.81
C ASP A 69 -14.16 -33.50 -36.77
N ASP A 70 -15.11 -33.41 -35.83
CA ASP A 70 -15.60 -34.56 -35.09
C ASP A 70 -17.14 -34.49 -34.98
N ASP A 71 -17.79 -35.43 -35.65
CA ASP A 71 -19.22 -35.70 -35.64
C ASP A 71 -19.58 -36.51 -34.39
N GLY A 72 -20.45 -35.95 -33.54
CA GLY A 72 -20.98 -36.64 -32.35
C GLY A 72 -22.48 -36.36 -32.16
N GLN A 73 -23.31 -37.34 -32.50
CA GLN A 73 -24.77 -37.32 -32.46
C GLN A 73 -25.39 -37.42 -31.05
N HIS A 74 -26.53 -36.73 -30.91
CA HIS A 74 -27.72 -37.00 -30.09
C HIS A 74 -27.64 -37.07 -28.55
N ALA A 75 -28.34 -36.13 -27.91
CA ALA A 75 -29.42 -36.46 -26.97
C ALA A 75 -30.40 -35.27 -26.87
N ASP A 76 -31.67 -35.54 -27.20
CA ASP A 76 -32.81 -34.68 -26.95
C ASP A 76 -33.03 -34.54 -25.43
N ASP A 77 -33.22 -33.31 -24.94
CA ASP A 77 -33.97 -33.07 -23.69
C ASP A 77 -34.69 -31.71 -23.78
N ASP A 78 -35.94 -31.80 -24.25
CA ASP A 78 -36.95 -30.74 -24.22
C ASP A 78 -37.38 -30.48 -22.77
N ASN A 79 -36.77 -29.52 -22.06
CA ASN A 79 -37.47 -28.75 -21.01
C ASN A 79 -36.70 -27.52 -20.50
N GLN A 80 -36.78 -26.39 -21.20
CA GLN A 80 -36.59 -25.08 -20.57
C GLN A 80 -37.68 -24.12 -21.05
N ALA A 81 -38.80 -24.12 -20.33
CA ALA A 81 -39.69 -22.97 -20.32
C ALA A 81 -38.91 -21.78 -19.76
N GLY A 82 -38.76 -20.74 -20.57
CA GLY A 82 -38.05 -19.52 -20.22
C GLY A 82 -38.63 -18.87 -18.97
N ASN A 83 -37.80 -18.76 -17.93
CA ASN A 83 -37.85 -17.60 -17.07
C ASN A 83 -37.18 -16.48 -17.87
N GLU A 84 -37.98 -15.69 -18.58
CA GLU A 84 -37.55 -14.35 -18.96
C GLU A 84 -37.25 -13.63 -17.65
N GLU A 85 -35.97 -13.52 -17.32
CA GLU A 85 -35.45 -12.76 -16.20
C GLU A 85 -35.82 -11.29 -16.49
N GLN A 86 -36.98 -10.87 -15.98
CA GLN A 86 -37.43 -9.49 -16.11
C GLN A 86 -36.36 -8.60 -15.49
N VAL A 87 -35.71 -7.79 -16.33
CA VAL A 87 -34.80 -6.73 -15.87
C VAL A 87 -35.61 -5.79 -14.98
N VAL A 88 -35.46 -5.95 -13.66
CA VAL A 88 -36.16 -5.13 -12.67
C VAL A 88 -35.48 -3.76 -12.65
N ALA A 89 -36.18 -2.73 -13.11
CA ALA A 89 -35.67 -1.35 -13.02
C ALA A 89 -35.39 -0.97 -11.55
N PRO A 90 -34.39 -0.12 -11.27
CA PRO A 90 -34.08 0.31 -9.92
C PRO A 90 -35.30 1.02 -9.32
N PRO A 91 -35.53 0.87 -8.01
CA PRO A 91 -36.63 1.51 -7.32
C PRO A 91 -36.53 3.02 -7.50
N GLN A 92 -37.69 3.65 -7.70
CA GLN A 92 -37.85 5.10 -7.74
C GLN A 92 -38.07 5.64 -6.32
N GLN A 93 -37.92 6.95 -6.16
CA GLN A 93 -38.11 7.62 -4.88
C GLN A 93 -39.49 7.29 -4.28
N GLY A 94 -39.50 6.72 -3.07
CA GLY A 94 -40.71 6.32 -2.36
C GLY A 94 -41.15 4.86 -2.57
N GLU A 95 -40.42 4.07 -3.37
CA GLU A 95 -40.77 2.67 -3.67
C GLU A 95 -40.05 1.63 -2.79
N LEU A 96 -39.21 2.04 -1.84
CA LEU A 96 -38.33 1.13 -1.09
C LEU A 96 -39.03 0.27 -0.04
N GLY A 97 -40.29 0.56 0.29
CA GLY A 97 -41.08 -0.21 1.25
C GLY A 97 -40.58 -0.08 2.69
N ASP A 98 -40.83 -1.11 3.50
CA ASP A 98 -40.30 -1.20 4.87
C ASP A 98 -38.80 -1.54 4.83
N LEU A 99 -37.99 -0.74 5.53
CA LEU A 99 -36.54 -0.87 5.57
C LEU A 99 -36.04 -1.68 6.77
N GLY A 100 -36.94 -2.04 7.69
CA GLY A 100 -36.60 -2.79 8.89
C GLY A 100 -35.51 -2.12 9.73
N LYS A 101 -34.60 -2.93 10.26
CA LYS A 101 -33.44 -2.43 11.03
C LYS A 101 -32.38 -1.89 10.08
N VAL A 102 -31.99 -0.63 10.27
CA VAL A 102 -31.07 0.07 9.37
C VAL A 102 -29.69 0.28 10.01
N ALA A 103 -28.62 0.14 9.21
CA ALA A 103 -27.27 0.52 9.59
C ALA A 103 -26.68 1.57 8.62
N LEU A 104 -25.78 2.40 9.12
CA LEU A 104 -25.01 3.38 8.35
C LEU A 104 -23.54 2.96 8.29
N ILE A 105 -22.97 2.93 7.08
CA ILE A 105 -21.55 2.71 6.80
C ILE A 105 -21.02 3.90 6.01
N GLU A 106 -19.77 4.31 6.29
CA GLU A 106 -19.12 5.43 5.62
C GLU A 106 -17.88 5.00 4.81
N VAL A 107 -17.87 5.30 3.51
CA VAL A 107 -16.74 5.07 2.58
C VAL A 107 -16.21 6.42 2.09
N PHE A 108 -15.10 6.85 2.69
CA PHE A 108 -14.47 8.14 2.44
C PHE A 108 -13.03 8.06 1.92
N GLY A 109 -12.70 8.92 0.98
CA GLY A 109 -11.35 9.07 0.45
C GLY A 109 -11.02 8.01 -0.61
N MET A 110 -9.74 7.73 -0.82
CA MET A 110 -9.30 6.81 -1.87
C MET A 110 -9.82 5.38 -1.62
N ILE A 111 -10.34 4.73 -2.66
CA ILE A 111 -10.69 3.31 -2.63
C ILE A 111 -9.39 2.49 -2.66
N ASP A 112 -9.08 1.85 -1.54
CA ASP A 112 -7.86 1.06 -1.35
C ASP A 112 -8.15 -0.25 -0.58
N PRO A 113 -7.21 -1.20 -0.51
CA PRO A 113 -7.43 -2.47 0.18
C PRO A 113 -7.84 -2.33 1.67
N ARG A 114 -7.58 -1.18 2.32
CA ARG A 114 -8.06 -0.92 3.69
C ARG A 114 -9.56 -0.67 3.69
N GLN A 115 -10.06 0.09 2.72
CA GLN A 115 -11.50 0.33 2.56
C GLN A 115 -12.25 -0.98 2.32
N LEU A 116 -11.73 -1.88 1.48
CA LEU A 116 -12.32 -3.21 1.26
C LEU A 116 -12.48 -3.98 2.57
N ARG A 117 -11.40 -4.15 3.34
CA ARG A 117 -11.44 -4.88 4.62
C ARG A 117 -12.33 -4.22 5.65
N TYR A 118 -12.35 -2.89 5.70
CA TYR A 118 -13.26 -2.15 6.54
C TYR A 118 -14.73 -2.46 6.18
N VAL A 119 -15.11 -2.32 4.90
CA VAL A 119 -16.48 -2.57 4.42
C VAL A 119 -16.89 -4.02 4.65
N GLU A 120 -16.01 -4.97 4.37
CA GLU A 120 -16.25 -6.40 4.63
C GLU A 120 -16.55 -6.66 6.12
N ARG A 121 -15.73 -6.11 7.02
CA ARG A 121 -15.94 -6.22 8.47
C ARG A 121 -17.29 -5.65 8.88
N VAL A 122 -17.61 -4.41 8.47
CA VAL A 122 -18.85 -3.75 8.93
C VAL A 122 -20.11 -4.34 8.30
N ILE A 123 -20.05 -4.88 7.07
CA ILE A 123 -21.15 -5.68 6.51
C ILE A 123 -21.35 -6.96 7.33
N GLY A 124 -20.26 -7.63 7.72
CA GLY A 124 -20.33 -8.79 8.62
C GLY A 124 -20.95 -8.47 9.98
N GLU A 125 -20.57 -7.32 10.58
CA GLU A 125 -21.16 -6.82 11.82
C GLU A 125 -22.65 -6.50 11.67
N ALA A 126 -23.05 -5.87 10.55
CA ALA A 126 -24.44 -5.57 10.23
C ALA A 126 -25.28 -6.84 10.08
N LYS A 127 -24.80 -7.83 9.30
CA LYS A 127 -25.45 -9.14 9.14
C LYS A 127 -25.59 -9.85 10.48
N ALA A 128 -24.55 -9.87 11.31
CA ALA A 128 -24.60 -10.48 12.64
C ALA A 128 -25.57 -9.76 13.60
N ALA A 129 -25.81 -8.46 13.39
CA ALA A 129 -26.78 -7.67 14.13
C ALA A 129 -28.22 -7.82 13.60
N GLY A 130 -28.45 -8.60 12.53
CA GLY A 130 -29.76 -8.75 11.90
C GLY A 130 -30.28 -7.46 11.31
N VAL A 131 -29.42 -6.70 10.63
CA VAL A 131 -29.78 -5.49 9.89
C VAL A 131 -30.45 -5.90 8.57
N ASP A 132 -31.55 -5.24 8.24
CA ASP A 132 -32.35 -5.47 7.03
C ASP A 132 -31.95 -4.52 5.88
N THR A 133 -31.42 -3.33 6.22
CA THR A 133 -30.95 -2.34 5.23
C THR A 133 -29.64 -1.70 5.67
N ILE A 134 -28.70 -1.58 4.75
CA ILE A 134 -27.44 -0.84 4.92
C ILE A 134 -27.46 0.39 4.01
N VAL A 135 -27.28 1.57 4.62
CA VAL A 135 -27.00 2.81 3.90
C VAL A 135 -25.50 3.05 3.88
N THR A 136 -24.91 3.07 2.69
CA THR A 136 -23.49 3.38 2.47
C THR A 136 -23.35 4.83 2.04
N ARG A 137 -22.83 5.69 2.91
CA ARG A 137 -22.45 7.06 2.56
C ARG A 137 -21.11 7.05 1.83
N ILE A 138 -21.11 7.54 0.60
CA ILE A 138 -19.96 7.51 -0.31
C ILE A 138 -19.51 8.94 -0.63
N GLU A 139 -18.23 9.21 -0.40
CA GLU A 139 -17.53 10.36 -0.96
C GLU A 139 -16.07 9.99 -1.26
N SER A 140 -15.76 9.87 -2.55
CA SER A 140 -14.46 9.37 -2.99
C SER A 140 -14.13 9.83 -4.42
N PRO A 141 -12.84 10.16 -4.68
CA PRO A 141 -12.35 10.44 -6.03
C PRO A 141 -12.08 9.16 -6.85
N GLY A 142 -12.26 7.97 -6.26
CA GLY A 142 -11.88 6.69 -6.86
C GLY A 142 -10.65 6.07 -6.18
N GLY A 143 -9.97 5.15 -6.87
CA GLY A 143 -8.83 4.43 -6.31
C GLY A 143 -8.42 3.21 -7.15
N PHE A 144 -7.97 2.16 -6.48
CA PHE A 144 -7.43 0.97 -7.14
C PHE A 144 -8.52 0.15 -7.83
N LEU A 145 -8.32 -0.18 -9.11
CA LEU A 145 -9.30 -0.92 -9.93
C LEU A 145 -9.66 -2.28 -9.33
N GLY A 146 -8.68 -3.07 -8.89
CA GLY A 146 -8.94 -4.39 -8.29
C GLY A 146 -9.86 -4.27 -7.06
N THR A 147 -9.50 -3.38 -6.13
CA THR A 147 -10.33 -3.09 -4.95
C THR A 147 -11.73 -2.59 -5.30
N ALA A 148 -11.89 -1.83 -6.39
CA ALA A 148 -13.20 -1.37 -6.84
C ALA A 148 -14.10 -2.54 -7.27
N ILE A 149 -13.53 -3.50 -7.99
CA ILE A 149 -14.22 -4.73 -8.41
C ILE A 149 -14.57 -5.56 -7.18
N ASP A 150 -13.62 -5.80 -6.29
CA ASP A 150 -13.86 -6.58 -5.05
C ASP A 150 -14.97 -5.94 -4.19
N LEU A 151 -14.99 -4.61 -4.06
CA LEU A 151 -16.02 -3.89 -3.31
C LEU A 151 -17.40 -3.96 -3.98
N LEU A 152 -17.44 -3.87 -5.32
CA LEU A 152 -18.67 -4.02 -6.09
C LEU A 152 -19.27 -5.42 -5.89
N GLU A 153 -18.45 -6.46 -6.06
CA GLU A 153 -18.84 -7.85 -5.84
C GLU A 153 -19.30 -8.08 -4.41
N LEU A 154 -18.54 -7.58 -3.41
CA LEU A 154 -18.90 -7.67 -2.00
C LEU A 154 -20.27 -7.06 -1.71
N VAL A 155 -20.61 -5.90 -2.27
CA VAL A 155 -21.92 -5.25 -2.07
C VAL A 155 -23.04 -6.01 -2.78
N ILE A 156 -22.78 -6.54 -3.98
CA ILE A 156 -23.74 -7.39 -4.70
C ILE A 156 -24.04 -8.65 -3.89
N ASP A 157 -23.00 -9.37 -3.48
CA ASP A 157 -23.13 -10.59 -2.69
C ASP A 157 -23.71 -10.33 -1.29
N ALA A 158 -23.43 -9.17 -0.70
CA ALA A 158 -24.00 -8.80 0.59
C ALA A 158 -25.53 -8.81 0.57
N SER A 159 -26.13 -8.39 -0.56
CA SER A 159 -27.59 -8.27 -0.76
C SER A 159 -28.29 -9.54 -1.27
N ARG A 160 -27.54 -10.63 -1.54
CA ARG A 160 -28.10 -11.93 -1.94
C ARG A 160 -28.63 -12.72 -0.73
N ASP A 161 -29.45 -13.73 -0.98
CA ASP A 161 -29.87 -14.78 -0.03
C ASP A 161 -30.32 -14.26 1.35
N ASP A 162 -31.42 -13.49 1.38
CA ASP A 162 -31.97 -12.82 2.57
C ASP A 162 -30.99 -11.82 3.24
N GLY A 163 -29.97 -11.36 2.51
CA GLY A 163 -29.06 -10.31 2.94
C GLY A 163 -29.70 -8.92 3.02
N PRO A 164 -29.03 -7.96 3.68
CA PRO A 164 -29.55 -6.60 3.79
C PRO A 164 -29.65 -5.91 2.43
N ARG A 165 -30.70 -5.12 2.25
CA ARG A 165 -30.81 -4.18 1.12
C ARG A 165 -29.69 -3.15 1.19
N MET A 166 -29.05 -2.86 0.06
CA MET A 166 -27.97 -1.88 0.00
C MET A 166 -28.45 -0.57 -0.66
N ILE A 167 -28.26 0.55 0.04
CA ILE A 167 -28.60 1.89 -0.45
C ILE A 167 -27.34 2.76 -0.43
N ALA A 168 -26.96 3.34 -1.56
CA ALA A 168 -25.88 4.33 -1.61
C ALA A 168 -26.43 5.74 -1.35
N TRP A 169 -25.70 6.53 -0.56
CA TRP A 169 -25.91 7.95 -0.38
C TRP A 169 -24.66 8.71 -0.85
N ILE A 170 -24.80 9.51 -1.91
CA ILE A 170 -23.70 10.30 -2.48
C ILE A 170 -23.74 11.71 -1.90
N ASP A 171 -22.81 12.00 -1.00
CA ASP A 171 -22.73 13.30 -0.30
C ASP A 171 -22.18 14.41 -1.22
N ARG A 172 -21.00 14.18 -1.81
CA ARG A 172 -20.31 15.14 -2.68
C ARG A 172 -19.92 14.56 -4.02
N ASN A 173 -19.16 13.48 -4.01
CA ASN A 173 -18.69 12.88 -5.26
C ASN A 173 -18.45 11.38 -5.14
N ALA A 174 -18.86 10.64 -6.16
CA ALA A 174 -18.49 9.25 -6.37
C ALA A 174 -17.90 9.12 -7.78
N TYR A 175 -16.59 9.28 -7.89
CA TYR A 175 -15.87 9.16 -9.16
C TYR A 175 -15.18 7.81 -9.30
N SER A 176 -15.02 7.35 -10.53
CA SER A 176 -14.19 6.19 -10.87
C SER A 176 -14.60 4.94 -10.06
N ALA A 177 -13.67 4.34 -9.32
CA ALA A 177 -13.93 3.20 -8.44
C ALA A 177 -15.13 3.41 -7.47
N ALA A 178 -15.39 4.64 -7.03
CA ALA A 178 -16.49 4.93 -6.14
C ALA A 178 -17.85 4.94 -6.86
N ALA A 179 -17.88 5.34 -8.14
CA ALA A 179 -19.08 5.20 -8.97
C ALA A 179 -19.42 3.73 -9.19
N MET A 180 -18.40 2.88 -9.45
CA MET A 180 -18.59 1.43 -9.54
C MET A 180 -19.24 0.87 -8.27
N LEU A 181 -18.68 1.20 -7.10
CA LEU A 181 -19.25 0.81 -5.81
C LEU A 181 -20.70 1.29 -5.66
N ALA A 182 -20.99 2.56 -5.98
CA ALA A 182 -22.33 3.12 -5.87
C ALA A 182 -23.35 2.36 -6.73
N TYR A 183 -23.02 2.07 -8.00
CA TYR A 183 -23.89 1.30 -8.90
C TYR A 183 -24.01 -0.18 -8.53
N GLY A 184 -23.18 -0.67 -7.61
CA GLY A 184 -23.37 -1.96 -6.96
C GLY A 184 -24.56 -2.02 -5.99
N HIS A 185 -25.16 -0.88 -5.61
CA HIS A 185 -26.30 -0.82 -4.68
C HIS A 185 -27.64 -0.91 -5.43
N GLU A 186 -28.70 -1.38 -4.75
CA GLU A 186 -30.06 -1.41 -5.32
C GLU A 186 -30.67 -0.01 -5.48
N ALA A 187 -30.28 0.95 -4.64
CA ALA A 187 -30.77 2.32 -4.71
C ALA A 187 -29.65 3.34 -4.49
N ILE A 188 -29.74 4.49 -5.16
CA ILE A 188 -28.76 5.56 -5.04
C ILE A 188 -29.50 6.87 -4.76
N TYR A 189 -29.25 7.47 -3.60
CA TYR A 189 -29.68 8.83 -3.29
C TYR A 189 -28.50 9.79 -3.43
N MET A 190 -28.75 10.97 -3.97
CA MET A 190 -27.71 11.97 -4.22
C MET A 190 -28.06 13.30 -3.57
N GLN A 191 -27.05 13.97 -3.02
CA GLN A 191 -27.19 15.35 -2.59
C GLN A 191 -27.23 16.28 -3.79
N PRO A 192 -28.11 17.30 -3.85
CA PRO A 192 -28.05 18.33 -4.88
C PRO A 192 -26.64 18.95 -5.00
N GLY A 193 -26.14 19.02 -6.23
CA GLY A 193 -24.77 19.46 -6.54
C GLY A 193 -23.68 18.39 -6.40
N SER A 194 -24.02 17.17 -5.93
CA SER A 194 -23.10 16.04 -5.96
C SER A 194 -22.92 15.47 -7.38
N ILE A 195 -21.87 14.68 -7.57
CA ILE A 195 -21.46 14.17 -8.89
C ILE A 195 -21.17 12.67 -8.82
N ILE A 196 -21.59 11.91 -9.85
CA ILE A 196 -21.31 10.47 -10.00
C ILE A 196 -20.84 10.13 -11.42
N GLY A 197 -19.94 9.15 -11.55
CA GLY A 197 -19.52 8.56 -12.83
C GLY A 197 -18.01 8.64 -13.09
N ASN A 198 -17.61 8.85 -14.35
CA ASN A 198 -16.20 8.93 -14.75
C ASN A 198 -15.39 7.68 -14.35
N ILE A 199 -15.83 6.50 -14.78
CA ILE A 199 -15.19 5.18 -14.55
C ILE A 199 -14.03 4.97 -15.54
N GLY A 200 -13.14 5.95 -15.62
CA GLY A 200 -11.93 5.87 -16.43
C GLY A 200 -10.83 5.08 -15.74
N ILE A 201 -10.20 4.16 -16.46
CA ILE A 201 -9.01 3.44 -16.00
C ILE A 201 -7.79 4.23 -16.44
N ILE A 202 -6.97 4.65 -15.49
CA ILE A 202 -5.76 5.41 -15.75
C ILE A 202 -4.57 4.76 -15.03
N PHE A 203 -3.43 4.73 -15.71
CA PHE A 203 -2.15 4.29 -15.17
C PHE A 203 -1.20 5.47 -15.12
N GLN A 204 -0.40 5.53 -14.05
CA GLN A 204 0.67 6.50 -13.93
C GLN A 204 1.97 5.90 -14.45
N GLY A 205 2.54 6.49 -15.49
CA GLY A 205 3.82 6.10 -16.07
C GLY A 205 5.00 6.42 -15.12
N PRO A 206 6.19 5.81 -15.34
CA PRO A 206 7.38 6.06 -14.53
C PRO A 206 7.87 7.52 -14.52
N ASP A 207 7.50 8.27 -15.55
CA ASP A 207 7.77 9.69 -15.73
C ASP A 207 6.67 10.60 -15.13
N GLY A 208 5.64 10.02 -14.53
CA GLY A 208 4.51 10.72 -13.93
C GLY A 208 3.41 11.09 -14.92
N THR A 209 3.50 10.67 -16.19
CA THR A 209 2.42 10.82 -17.17
C THR A 209 1.21 9.99 -16.76
N MET A 210 0.01 10.47 -17.08
CA MET A 210 -1.25 9.75 -16.85
C MET A 210 -1.76 9.25 -18.19
N GLU A 211 -1.83 7.94 -18.35
CA GLU A 211 -2.27 7.28 -19.58
C GLU A 211 -3.53 6.46 -19.31
N TYR A 212 -4.42 6.38 -20.30
CA TYR A 212 -5.59 5.50 -20.19
C TYR A 212 -5.19 4.04 -20.26
N GLY A 213 -5.97 3.20 -19.60
CA GLY A 213 -5.80 1.76 -19.61
C GLY A 213 -5.89 1.17 -21.02
N PRO A 214 -5.19 0.07 -21.32
CA PRO A 214 -5.37 -0.67 -22.56
C PRO A 214 -6.81 -1.13 -22.73
N GLU A 215 -7.28 -1.16 -23.98
CA GLU A 215 -8.64 -1.60 -24.35
C GLU A 215 -9.01 -2.96 -23.73
N LYS A 216 -8.06 -3.91 -23.65
CA LYS A 216 -8.30 -5.22 -23.03
C LYS A 216 -8.79 -5.14 -21.57
N ILE A 217 -8.26 -4.20 -20.79
CA ILE A 217 -8.69 -4.01 -19.40
C ILE A 217 -10.05 -3.30 -19.38
N GLU A 218 -10.23 -2.28 -20.24
CA GLU A 218 -11.48 -1.53 -20.35
C GLU A 218 -12.66 -2.42 -20.78
N THR A 219 -12.48 -3.31 -21.77
CA THR A 219 -13.49 -4.30 -22.18
C THR A 219 -13.92 -5.17 -21.01
N SER A 220 -12.98 -5.59 -20.16
CA SER A 220 -13.29 -6.41 -18.98
C SER A 220 -14.17 -5.65 -17.98
N VAL A 221 -13.86 -4.37 -17.74
CA VAL A 221 -14.66 -3.49 -16.87
C VAL A 221 -16.03 -3.20 -17.49
N ARG A 222 -16.13 -3.01 -18.81
CA ARG A 222 -17.41 -2.88 -19.52
C ARG A 222 -18.31 -4.09 -19.30
N THR A 223 -17.76 -5.31 -19.35
CA THR A 223 -18.52 -6.53 -19.07
C THR A 223 -19.03 -6.58 -17.63
N ILE A 224 -18.20 -6.21 -16.65
CA ILE A 224 -18.60 -6.14 -15.23
C ILE A 224 -19.74 -5.12 -15.05
N LEU A 225 -19.62 -3.94 -15.63
CA LEU A 225 -20.65 -2.90 -15.55
C LEU A 225 -21.94 -3.29 -16.27
N ARG A 226 -21.85 -4.03 -17.38
CA ARG A 226 -23.01 -4.58 -18.07
C ARG A 226 -23.77 -5.58 -17.17
N SER A 227 -23.05 -6.53 -16.58
CA SER A 227 -23.63 -7.49 -15.64
C SER A 227 -24.19 -6.79 -14.39
N THR A 228 -23.54 -5.74 -13.91
CA THR A 228 -24.03 -4.91 -12.80
C THR A 228 -25.35 -4.21 -13.15
N ALA A 229 -25.44 -3.62 -14.35
CA ALA A 229 -26.66 -3.00 -14.86
C ALA A 229 -27.81 -4.02 -14.93
N GLU A 230 -27.55 -5.24 -15.40
CA GLU A 230 -28.54 -6.32 -15.46
C GLU A 230 -28.99 -6.75 -14.06
N ALA A 231 -28.04 -6.91 -13.13
CA ALA A 231 -28.31 -7.35 -11.76
C ALA A 231 -29.04 -6.30 -10.90
N ARG A 232 -28.85 -5.01 -11.18
CA ARG A 232 -29.40 -3.89 -10.38
C ARG A 232 -30.47 -3.06 -11.09
N GLY A 233 -30.68 -3.29 -12.38
CA GLY A 233 -31.61 -2.57 -13.22
C GLY A 233 -31.12 -1.24 -13.78
N TRP A 234 -29.90 -0.78 -13.44
CA TRP A 234 -29.38 0.50 -13.92
C TRP A 234 -29.34 0.52 -15.45
N ASN A 235 -29.46 1.70 -16.06
CA ASN A 235 -29.44 1.79 -17.51
C ASN A 235 -28.06 1.35 -18.05
N LYS A 236 -28.05 0.19 -18.72
CA LYS A 236 -26.86 -0.48 -19.25
C LYS A 236 -25.99 0.43 -20.12
N ALA A 237 -26.58 1.14 -21.09
CA ALA A 237 -25.84 2.00 -22.00
C ALA A 237 -25.20 3.20 -21.28
N LEU A 238 -25.94 3.84 -20.36
CA LEU A 238 -25.41 4.93 -19.56
C LEU A 238 -24.27 4.46 -18.64
N LEU A 239 -24.46 3.33 -17.93
CA LEU A 239 -23.45 2.81 -17.02
C LEU A 239 -22.17 2.40 -17.76
N VAL A 240 -22.30 1.68 -18.88
CA VAL A 240 -21.16 1.30 -19.72
C VAL A 240 -20.45 2.53 -20.29
N LYS A 241 -21.17 3.57 -20.71
CA LYS A 241 -20.56 4.82 -21.22
C LYS A 241 -19.71 5.55 -20.17
N MET A 242 -19.91 5.28 -18.87
CA MET A 242 -19.06 5.84 -17.82
C MET A 242 -17.62 5.31 -17.87
N THR A 243 -17.37 4.14 -18.47
CA THR A 243 -16.01 3.62 -18.72
C THR A 243 -15.64 3.62 -20.20
N ALA A 244 -16.59 3.45 -21.12
CA ALA A 244 -16.36 3.29 -22.56
C ALA A 244 -16.02 4.63 -23.24
N ARG A 245 -14.76 5.06 -23.11
CA ARG A 245 -14.34 6.38 -23.60
C ARG A 245 -14.42 6.47 -25.12
N ASN A 246 -14.04 5.40 -25.79
CA ASN A 246 -13.93 5.24 -27.24
C ASN A 246 -15.24 4.87 -27.94
N GLN A 247 -16.37 4.85 -27.24
CA GLN A 247 -17.66 4.50 -27.84
C GLN A 247 -18.62 5.69 -27.87
N GLU A 248 -19.41 5.83 -28.91
CA GLU A 248 -20.50 6.80 -28.92
C GLU A 248 -21.71 6.32 -28.09
N LEU A 249 -22.45 7.28 -27.51
CA LEU A 249 -23.71 7.05 -26.81
C LEU A 249 -24.81 7.85 -27.49
N PHE A 250 -25.85 7.14 -27.90
CA PHE A 250 -27.01 7.69 -28.58
C PHE A 250 -28.26 7.62 -27.70
N GLN A 251 -29.25 8.42 -28.05
CA GLN A 251 -30.61 8.33 -27.56
C GLN A 251 -31.55 8.14 -28.75
N ALA A 252 -32.22 6.99 -28.78
CA ALA A 252 -33.36 6.73 -29.64
C ALA A 252 -34.62 7.38 -29.06
N ARG A 253 -35.41 8.04 -29.92
CA ARG A 253 -36.67 8.68 -29.58
C ARG A 253 -37.78 8.08 -30.41
N PHE A 254 -38.69 7.39 -29.74
CA PHE A 254 -39.81 6.73 -30.37
C PHE A 254 -40.98 7.71 -30.57
N ALA A 255 -41.84 7.42 -31.54
CA ALA A 255 -43.01 8.25 -31.85
C ALA A 255 -44.02 8.33 -30.69
N ASP A 256 -44.04 7.34 -29.80
CA ASP A 256 -44.86 7.30 -28.58
C ASP A 256 -44.29 8.14 -27.43
N GLY A 257 -43.11 8.75 -27.61
CA GLY A 257 -42.41 9.57 -26.63
C GLY A 257 -41.44 8.80 -25.73
N ARG A 258 -41.35 7.47 -25.87
CA ARG A 258 -40.34 6.65 -25.19
C ARG A 258 -38.93 7.05 -25.65
N ARG A 259 -37.96 6.96 -24.75
CA ARG A 259 -36.54 7.25 -25.03
C ARG A 259 -35.69 6.11 -24.51
N GLU A 260 -34.72 5.71 -25.31
CA GLU A 260 -33.80 4.63 -24.97
C GLU A 260 -32.37 5.03 -25.29
N TYR A 261 -31.45 4.68 -24.41
CA TYR A 261 -30.03 4.97 -24.58
C TYR A 261 -29.36 3.75 -25.19
N VAL A 262 -28.54 3.97 -26.22
CA VAL A 262 -27.88 2.91 -26.97
C VAL A 262 -26.39 3.24 -27.05
N ILE A 263 -25.55 2.32 -26.60
CA ILE A 263 -24.09 2.42 -26.73
C ILE A 263 -23.67 1.88 -28.11
N GLU A 264 -22.62 2.42 -28.70
CA GLU A 264 -22.16 2.10 -30.05
C GLU A 264 -22.10 0.60 -30.37
N ASP A 265 -21.54 -0.22 -29.47
CA ASP A 265 -21.46 -1.68 -29.64
C ASP A 265 -22.84 -2.35 -29.84
N ASP A 266 -23.90 -1.76 -29.25
CA ASP A 266 -25.26 -2.31 -29.29
C ASP A 266 -26.10 -1.72 -30.44
N VAL A 267 -25.61 -0.73 -31.19
CA VAL A 267 -26.38 -0.02 -32.23
C VAL A 267 -26.87 -0.96 -33.32
N GLY A 268 -26.02 -1.86 -33.80
CA GLY A 268 -26.39 -2.79 -34.87
C GLY A 268 -27.54 -3.71 -34.48
N THR A 269 -27.48 -4.27 -33.26
CA THR A 269 -28.55 -5.12 -32.72
C THR A 269 -29.82 -4.30 -32.45
N PHE A 270 -29.68 -3.12 -31.85
CA PHE A 270 -30.81 -2.24 -31.55
C PHE A 270 -31.60 -1.84 -32.81
N LEU A 271 -30.92 -1.41 -33.87
CA LEU A 271 -31.59 -1.01 -35.12
C LEU A 271 -32.22 -2.20 -35.87
N ALA A 272 -31.68 -3.40 -35.69
CA ALA A 272 -32.30 -4.62 -36.23
C ALA A 272 -33.61 -4.95 -35.52
N ASP A 273 -33.67 -4.74 -34.19
CA ASP A 273 -34.86 -4.96 -33.37
C ASP A 273 -35.88 -3.81 -33.49
N HIS A 274 -35.43 -2.61 -33.87
CA HIS A 274 -36.24 -1.40 -34.01
C HIS A 274 -36.16 -0.78 -35.42
N PRO A 275 -36.69 -1.44 -36.46
CA PRO A 275 -36.64 -0.95 -37.83
C PRO A 275 -37.43 0.36 -38.06
N GLU A 276 -38.25 0.78 -37.09
CA GLU A 276 -38.95 2.07 -37.09
C GLU A 276 -38.07 3.28 -36.78
N ILE A 277 -36.85 3.07 -36.25
CA ILE A 277 -35.90 4.14 -35.93
C ILE A 277 -34.96 4.35 -37.12
N ASP A 278 -34.98 5.56 -37.67
CA ASP A 278 -34.04 6.00 -38.71
C ASP A 278 -32.82 6.67 -38.06
N PRO A 279 -31.62 6.07 -38.12
CA PRO A 279 -30.41 6.67 -37.56
C PRO A 279 -29.95 7.93 -38.31
N GLU A 280 -30.43 8.17 -39.54
CA GLU A 280 -30.17 9.41 -40.29
C GLU A 280 -31.10 10.56 -39.86
N ASP A 281 -32.22 10.27 -39.19
CA ASP A 281 -33.14 11.28 -38.66
C ASP A 281 -32.70 11.77 -37.28
N SER A 282 -32.07 12.95 -37.26
CA SER A 282 -31.66 13.63 -36.01
C SER A 282 -32.78 13.93 -35.01
N SER A 283 -34.06 13.83 -35.40
CA SER A 283 -35.19 13.94 -34.49
C SER A 283 -35.45 12.64 -33.71
N GLN A 284 -35.07 11.49 -34.28
CA GLN A 284 -35.20 10.15 -33.70
C GLN A 284 -33.90 9.66 -33.07
N TRP A 285 -32.75 10.01 -33.64
CA TRP A 285 -31.44 9.52 -33.23
C TRP A 285 -30.54 10.69 -32.82
N VAL A 286 -30.25 10.79 -31.51
CA VAL A 286 -29.50 11.92 -30.96
C VAL A 286 -28.21 11.43 -30.32
N LEU A 287 -27.06 11.93 -30.79
CA LEU A 287 -25.77 11.73 -30.12
C LEU A 287 -25.78 12.46 -28.77
N ILE A 288 -25.72 11.71 -27.68
CA ILE A 288 -25.69 12.23 -26.30
C ILE A 288 -24.25 12.47 -25.86
N SER A 289 -23.35 11.56 -26.19
CA SER A 289 -21.93 11.66 -25.86
C SER A 289 -21.10 10.97 -26.94
N GLY A 290 -20.24 11.71 -27.62
CA GLY A 290 -19.31 11.13 -28.60
C GLY A 290 -18.16 10.36 -27.96
N GLU A 291 -17.20 10.02 -28.81
CA GLU A 291 -15.92 9.43 -28.42
C GLU A 291 -15.05 10.39 -27.58
N ASP A 292 -13.96 9.84 -27.06
CA ASP A 292 -12.91 10.53 -26.30
C ASP A 292 -13.34 11.18 -24.98
N ARG A 293 -14.56 10.88 -24.51
CA ARG A 293 -15.13 11.40 -23.25
C ARG A 293 -15.84 10.31 -22.47
N LEU A 294 -15.73 10.42 -21.15
CA LEU A 294 -16.43 9.56 -20.20
C LEU A 294 -17.69 10.28 -19.72
N LEU A 295 -18.73 9.51 -19.41
CA LEU A 295 -19.98 10.04 -18.89
C LEU A 295 -19.88 10.32 -17.39
N THR A 296 -20.38 11.47 -16.99
CA THR A 296 -20.49 11.93 -15.60
C THR A 296 -21.82 12.63 -15.44
N PHE A 297 -22.47 12.46 -14.30
CA PHE A 297 -23.74 13.11 -13.99
C PHE A 297 -23.62 13.97 -12.75
N THR A 298 -24.22 15.16 -12.83
CA THR A 298 -24.70 15.86 -11.63
C THR A 298 -25.87 15.09 -10.99
N ALA A 299 -26.17 15.36 -9.73
CA ALA A 299 -27.29 14.73 -9.03
C ALA A 299 -28.62 14.83 -9.79
N ASP A 300 -28.97 16.02 -10.30
CA ASP A 300 -30.19 16.25 -11.07
C ASP A 300 -30.18 15.43 -12.38
N GLU A 301 -29.06 15.42 -13.09
CA GLU A 301 -28.92 14.67 -14.34
C GLU A 301 -29.02 13.16 -14.13
N ALA A 302 -28.49 12.64 -13.03
CA ALA A 302 -28.57 11.24 -12.67
C ALA A 302 -30.01 10.86 -12.33
N TYR A 303 -30.71 11.68 -11.54
CA TYR A 303 -32.12 11.46 -11.20
C TYR A 303 -33.02 11.50 -12.44
N GLU A 304 -32.90 12.52 -13.29
CA GLU A 304 -33.68 12.65 -14.54
C GLU A 304 -33.50 11.46 -15.50
N ARG A 305 -32.36 10.77 -15.44
CA ARG A 305 -32.01 9.65 -16.31
C ARG A 305 -32.19 8.28 -15.65
N ASN A 306 -32.81 8.21 -14.48
CA ASN A 306 -32.97 6.97 -13.69
C ASN A 306 -31.63 6.28 -13.36
N MET A 307 -30.59 7.10 -13.20
CA MET A 307 -29.26 6.69 -12.74
C MET A 307 -29.02 7.10 -11.27
N ALA A 308 -30.04 7.63 -10.62
CA ALA A 308 -30.21 7.78 -9.18
C ALA A 308 -31.69 7.57 -8.83
N THR A 309 -31.95 6.95 -7.68
CA THR A 309 -33.29 6.68 -7.13
C THR A 309 -33.97 7.95 -6.65
N GLY A 310 -33.22 8.88 -6.07
CA GLY A 310 -33.79 10.10 -5.49
C GLY A 310 -32.75 11.14 -5.11
N LEU A 311 -33.26 12.33 -4.77
CA LEU A 311 -32.47 13.44 -4.27
C LEU A 311 -32.83 13.70 -2.80
N ALA A 312 -31.83 13.97 -1.96
CA ALA A 312 -32.04 14.43 -0.59
C ALA A 312 -31.09 15.59 -0.28
N ASP A 313 -31.49 16.57 0.53
CA ASP A 313 -30.63 17.75 0.75
C ASP A 313 -29.43 17.47 1.65
N ASN A 314 -29.55 16.47 2.51
CA ASN A 314 -28.54 16.02 3.48
C ASN A 314 -28.97 14.66 4.05
N ILE A 315 -28.11 14.07 4.90
CA ILE A 315 -28.39 12.76 5.53
C ILE A 315 -29.68 12.77 6.38
N ASP A 316 -30.01 13.87 7.07
CA ASP A 316 -31.23 13.96 7.89
C ASP A 316 -32.48 14.01 7.02
N ASP A 317 -32.39 14.64 5.85
CA ASP A 317 -33.45 14.62 4.83
C ASP A 317 -33.61 13.22 4.23
N LEU A 318 -32.49 12.53 3.94
CA LEU A 318 -32.52 11.14 3.50
C LEU A 318 -33.27 10.26 4.51
N TRP A 319 -32.96 10.34 5.81
CA TRP A 319 -33.64 9.55 6.84
C TRP A 319 -35.15 9.82 6.88
N LYS A 320 -35.58 11.08 6.73
CA LYS A 320 -37.00 11.42 6.64
C LYS A 320 -37.67 10.80 5.41
N GLN A 321 -37.00 10.83 4.26
CA GLN A 321 -37.52 10.23 3.02
C GLN A 321 -37.62 8.70 3.11
N LEU A 322 -36.66 8.09 3.79
CA LEU A 322 -36.63 6.65 4.06
C LEU A 322 -37.61 6.23 5.18
N GLY A 323 -38.17 7.18 5.93
CA GLY A 323 -39.08 6.89 7.05
C GLY A 323 -38.38 6.28 8.27
N VAL A 324 -37.07 6.51 8.42
CA VAL A 324 -36.23 5.93 9.47
C VAL A 324 -35.91 7.00 10.51
N ASP A 325 -36.03 6.66 11.80
CA ASP A 325 -35.56 7.53 12.88
C ASP A 325 -34.03 7.49 12.94
N PRO A 326 -33.31 8.62 12.78
CA PRO A 326 -31.86 8.66 12.89
C PRO A 326 -31.30 8.09 14.19
N ASP A 327 -32.06 8.17 15.30
CA ASP A 327 -31.64 7.67 16.61
C ASP A 327 -31.69 6.13 16.70
N GLU A 328 -32.43 5.47 15.80
CA GLU A 328 -32.52 4.00 15.73
C GLU A 328 -31.50 3.38 14.76
N VAL A 329 -30.82 4.20 13.95
CA VAL A 329 -29.82 3.74 12.98
C VAL A 329 -28.59 3.20 13.69
N LEU A 330 -28.21 1.95 13.38
CA LEU A 330 -26.96 1.36 13.84
C LEU A 330 -25.79 2.00 13.09
N ASN A 331 -25.09 2.92 13.76
CA ASN A 331 -23.93 3.59 13.17
C ASN A 331 -22.68 2.70 13.25
N LEU A 332 -22.25 2.17 12.09
CA LEU A 332 -21.03 1.37 11.91
C LEU A 332 -19.90 2.17 11.24
N SER A 333 -20.02 3.50 11.20
CA SER A 333 -18.98 4.39 10.67
C SER A 333 -17.69 4.30 11.49
N PRO A 334 -16.52 4.63 10.90
CA PRO A 334 -15.25 4.48 11.58
C PRO A 334 -15.21 5.30 12.88
N THR A 335 -14.77 4.67 13.97
CA THR A 335 -14.67 5.37 15.26
C THR A 335 -13.63 6.49 15.20
N GLN A 336 -13.69 7.44 16.14
CA GLN A 336 -12.66 8.49 16.24
C GLN A 336 -11.26 7.92 16.48
N VAL A 337 -11.18 6.75 17.10
CA VAL A 337 -9.92 6.01 17.29
C VAL A 337 -9.41 5.49 15.94
N GLU A 338 -10.27 4.87 15.13
CA GLU A 338 -9.91 4.42 13.78
C GLU A 338 -9.53 5.59 12.87
N LEU A 339 -10.29 6.69 12.87
CA LEU A 339 -9.96 7.88 12.07
C LEU A 339 -8.61 8.47 12.48
N THR A 340 -8.33 8.53 13.78
CA THR A 340 -7.04 9.00 14.29
C THR A 340 -5.92 8.04 13.91
N ALA A 341 -6.14 6.73 14.02
CA ALA A 341 -5.17 5.72 13.63
C ALA A 341 -4.89 5.73 12.12
N ARG A 342 -5.90 5.93 11.27
CA ARG A 342 -5.74 6.10 9.81
C ARG A 342 -4.88 7.32 9.48
N ARG A 343 -5.10 8.45 10.15
CA ARG A 343 -4.25 9.66 10.00
C ARG A 343 -2.81 9.41 10.47
N LEU A 344 -2.65 8.76 11.62
CA LEU A 344 -1.34 8.47 12.18
C LEU A 344 -0.59 7.37 11.41
N GLY A 345 -1.31 6.51 10.71
CA GLY A 345 -0.78 5.44 9.86
C GLY A 345 0.17 5.94 8.77
N MET A 346 0.07 7.21 8.36
CA MET A 346 1.06 7.84 7.47
C MET A 346 2.48 7.83 8.07
N LEU A 347 2.60 7.79 9.40
CA LEU A 347 3.87 7.70 10.12
C LEU A 347 4.31 6.25 10.39
N ALA A 348 3.49 5.23 10.07
CA ALA A 348 3.83 3.83 10.31
C ALA A 348 5.20 3.42 9.73
N PRO A 349 5.63 3.86 8.52
CA PRO A 349 6.97 3.58 8.00
C PRO A 349 8.10 4.08 8.91
N ILE A 350 7.89 5.20 9.60
CA ILE A 350 8.87 5.75 10.55
C ILE A 350 8.97 4.86 11.79
N PHE A 351 7.84 4.40 12.33
CA PHE A 351 7.84 3.53 13.51
C PHE A 351 8.48 2.17 13.26
N ILE A 352 8.21 1.53 12.12
CA ILE A 352 8.89 0.26 11.77
C ILE A 352 10.38 0.49 11.51
N SER A 353 10.76 1.60 10.87
CA SER A 353 12.18 1.95 10.66
C SER A 353 12.90 2.18 11.98
N LEU A 354 12.31 2.93 12.91
CA LEU A 354 12.87 3.15 14.25
C LEU A 354 12.97 1.85 15.03
N ALA A 355 11.96 0.97 14.95
CA ALA A 355 12.00 -0.33 15.59
C ALA A 355 13.22 -1.15 15.12
N ILE A 356 13.47 -1.18 13.80
CA ILE A 356 14.64 -1.87 13.22
C ILE A 356 15.94 -1.18 13.64
N ILE A 357 16.03 0.15 13.58
CA ILE A 357 17.25 0.90 13.96
C ILE A 357 17.62 0.64 15.43
N PHE A 358 16.65 0.70 16.35
CA PHE A 358 16.92 0.41 17.76
C PHE A 358 17.31 -1.05 17.98
N LEU A 359 16.71 -1.99 17.26
CA LEU A 359 17.13 -3.39 17.31
C LEU A 359 18.60 -3.56 16.85
N LEU A 360 19.02 -2.87 15.78
CA LEU A 360 20.41 -2.88 15.31
C LEU A 360 21.38 -2.25 16.31
N PHE A 361 20.96 -1.21 17.05
CA PHE A 361 21.77 -0.61 18.11
C PHE A 361 21.96 -1.56 19.29
N GLU A 362 20.92 -2.30 19.69
CA GLU A 362 21.08 -3.32 20.73
C GLU A 362 22.14 -4.37 20.33
N PHE A 363 22.13 -4.85 19.07
CA PHE A 363 23.14 -5.79 18.59
C PHE A 363 24.56 -5.23 18.57
N LYS A 364 24.74 -3.92 18.34
CA LYS A 364 26.05 -3.26 18.38
C LYS A 364 26.50 -2.84 19.77
N THR A 365 25.57 -2.63 20.69
CA THR A 365 25.85 -2.16 22.07
C THR A 365 25.22 -3.11 23.10
N PRO A 366 25.75 -4.35 23.22
CA PRO A 366 25.18 -5.31 24.16
C PRO A 366 25.28 -4.79 25.59
N GLY A 367 24.19 -4.80 26.37
CA GLY A 367 24.30 -4.77 27.83
C GLY A 367 23.30 -3.93 28.63
N VAL A 368 22.38 -3.18 28.02
CA VAL A 368 21.37 -2.39 28.78
C VAL A 368 19.93 -2.73 28.39
N GLY A 369 19.67 -3.24 27.18
CA GLY A 369 18.32 -3.58 26.74
C GLY A 369 17.39 -2.39 26.53
N ILE A 370 17.87 -1.15 26.69
CA ILE A 370 17.07 0.06 26.48
C ILE A 370 16.69 0.22 24.99
N PHE A 371 17.57 -0.16 24.08
CA PHE A 371 17.28 -0.11 22.65
C PHE A 371 16.33 -1.25 22.27
N ALA A 372 16.45 -2.44 22.87
CA ALA A 372 15.44 -3.48 22.74
C ALA A 372 14.04 -3.03 23.22
N LEU A 373 13.97 -2.32 24.36
CA LEU A 373 12.71 -1.76 24.87
C LEU A 373 12.11 -0.73 23.91
N LEU A 374 12.91 0.23 23.44
CA LEU A 374 12.47 1.25 22.48
C LEU A 374 12.03 0.62 21.15
N SER A 375 12.74 -0.41 20.69
CA SER A 375 12.34 -1.21 19.52
C SER A 375 10.98 -1.85 19.72
N GLY A 376 10.75 -2.51 20.86
CA GLY A 376 9.47 -3.12 21.21
C GLY A 376 8.32 -2.11 21.29
N VAL A 377 8.56 -0.91 21.84
CA VAL A 377 7.56 0.18 21.88
C VAL A 377 7.22 0.65 20.47
N CYS A 378 8.22 0.94 19.63
CA CYS A 378 7.99 1.35 18.25
C CYS A 378 7.27 0.29 17.42
N ALA A 379 7.64 -0.99 17.57
CA ALA A 379 6.97 -2.11 16.92
C ALA A 379 5.52 -2.26 17.39
N THR A 380 5.27 -2.15 18.70
CA THR A 380 3.90 -2.22 19.25
C THR A 380 3.02 -1.09 18.72
N ILE A 381 3.54 0.14 18.68
CA ILE A 381 2.84 1.28 18.12
C ILE A 381 2.55 1.06 16.63
N PHE A 382 3.54 0.58 15.86
CA PHE A 382 3.35 0.24 14.45
C PHE A 382 2.21 -0.77 14.27
N PHE A 383 2.23 -1.89 14.99
CA PHE A 383 1.19 -2.91 14.86
C PHE A 383 -0.18 -2.44 15.32
N LEU A 384 -0.24 -1.60 16.35
CA LEU A 384 -1.49 -0.97 16.78
C LEU A 384 -2.09 -0.09 15.66
N MET A 385 -1.25 0.66 14.94
CA MET A 385 -1.71 1.45 13.78
C MET A 385 -2.24 0.57 12.66
N GLN A 386 -1.62 -0.59 12.40
CA GLN A 386 -2.07 -1.49 11.35
C GLN A 386 -3.37 -2.20 11.70
N TYR A 387 -3.54 -2.58 12.98
CA TYR A 387 -4.78 -3.19 13.49
C TYR A 387 -6.00 -2.27 13.28
N TYR A 388 -5.90 -0.99 13.68
CA TYR A 388 -6.99 -0.02 13.50
C TYR A 388 -7.18 0.45 12.04
N GLN A 389 -6.32 0.04 11.12
CA GLN A 389 -6.49 0.27 9.68
C GLN A 389 -7.16 -0.93 8.99
N ASP A 390 -7.67 -1.90 9.75
CA ASP A 390 -8.22 -3.15 9.24
C ASP A 390 -7.23 -3.89 8.34
N LEU A 391 -5.91 -3.71 8.55
CA LEU A 391 -4.85 -4.38 7.80
C LEU A 391 -4.39 -5.69 8.48
N ILE A 392 -4.74 -5.87 9.75
CA ILE A 392 -4.37 -7.02 10.58
C ILE A 392 -5.62 -7.42 11.36
N SER A 393 -6.02 -8.68 11.29
CA SER A 393 -7.17 -9.18 12.05
C SER A 393 -6.80 -9.48 13.51
N ASN A 394 -7.81 -9.86 14.32
CA ASN A 394 -7.66 -10.05 15.75
C ASN A 394 -6.61 -11.11 16.12
N TRP A 395 -6.53 -12.21 15.37
CA TRP A 395 -5.68 -13.34 15.74
C TRP A 395 -4.22 -13.12 15.34
N GLU A 396 -3.95 -12.49 14.19
CA GLU A 396 -2.61 -12.10 13.74
C GLU A 396 -2.00 -11.10 14.72
N PHE A 397 -2.79 -10.12 15.17
CA PHE A 397 -2.36 -9.17 16.19
C PHE A 397 -1.97 -9.88 17.50
N VAL A 398 -2.78 -10.84 17.96
CA VAL A 398 -2.49 -11.63 19.16
C VAL A 398 -1.23 -12.48 18.99
N PHE A 399 -1.09 -13.18 17.86
CA PHE A 399 0.06 -14.07 17.60
C PHE A 399 1.35 -13.27 17.52
N MET A 400 1.33 -12.14 16.82
CA MET A 400 2.48 -11.28 16.68
C MET A 400 2.85 -10.57 17.99
N GLY A 401 1.86 -10.08 18.74
CA GLY A 401 2.07 -9.47 20.05
C GLY A 401 2.63 -10.47 21.08
N LEU A 402 2.04 -11.67 21.15
CA LEU A 402 2.53 -12.75 22.01
C LEU A 402 3.93 -13.19 21.60
N GLY A 403 4.16 -13.35 20.29
CA GLY A 403 5.47 -13.72 19.75
C GLY A 403 6.55 -12.69 20.09
N LEU A 404 6.25 -11.40 19.93
CA LEU A 404 7.15 -10.31 20.31
C LEU A 404 7.45 -10.33 21.82
N ILE A 405 6.44 -10.52 22.67
CA ILE A 405 6.62 -10.62 24.12
C ILE A 405 7.54 -11.80 24.48
N LEU A 406 7.36 -12.97 23.86
CA LEU A 406 8.21 -14.14 24.12
C LEU A 406 9.67 -13.89 23.70
N VAL A 407 9.89 -13.23 22.54
CA VAL A 407 11.23 -12.84 22.09
C VAL A 407 11.87 -11.85 23.07
N LEU A 408 11.12 -10.85 23.52
CA LEU A 408 11.61 -9.88 24.52
C LEU A 408 11.92 -10.58 25.84
N ILE A 409 11.06 -11.48 26.33
CA ILE A 409 11.32 -12.24 27.56
C ILE A 409 12.63 -13.03 27.43
N GLU A 410 12.84 -13.78 26.35
CA GLU A 410 14.10 -14.50 26.12
C GLU A 410 15.31 -13.55 26.14
N LEU A 411 15.20 -12.40 25.45
CA LEU A 411 16.26 -11.40 25.34
C LEU A 411 16.60 -10.73 26.69
N PHE A 412 15.63 -10.55 27.59
CA PHE A 412 15.87 -9.94 28.90
C PHE A 412 16.18 -10.95 30.01
N THR A 413 15.72 -12.20 29.87
CA THR A 413 15.91 -13.23 30.91
C THR A 413 17.17 -14.06 30.72
N LEU A 414 17.78 -14.05 29.51
CA LEU A 414 19.12 -14.54 29.15
C LEU A 414 19.75 -15.62 30.06
N ILE A 415 19.02 -16.71 30.29
CA ILE A 415 19.51 -18.08 30.58
C ILE A 415 18.60 -19.12 29.87
N GLY A 416 17.87 -18.71 28.84
CA GLY A 416 17.07 -19.63 28.02
C GLY A 416 17.92 -20.35 26.98
N ALA A 417 17.55 -21.58 26.63
CA ALA A 417 18.19 -22.35 25.55
C ALA A 417 17.80 -21.83 24.13
N GLY A 418 17.22 -20.64 24.01
CA GLY A 418 16.67 -20.09 22.76
C GLY A 418 15.24 -20.51 22.47
N ILE A 419 14.62 -21.35 23.32
CA ILE A 419 13.31 -21.95 23.04
C ILE A 419 12.20 -20.90 22.96
N LEU A 420 12.12 -19.96 23.91
CA LEU A 420 11.08 -18.92 23.88
C LEU A 420 11.27 -17.98 22.69
N GLY A 421 12.52 -17.71 22.31
CA GLY A 421 12.85 -16.95 21.11
C GLY A 421 12.37 -17.65 19.84
N ILE A 422 12.59 -18.96 19.70
CA ILE A 422 12.13 -19.75 18.55
C ILE A 422 10.61 -19.80 18.48
N VAL A 423 9.95 -20.12 19.60
CA VAL A 423 8.47 -20.15 19.67
C VAL A 423 7.89 -18.78 19.36
N GLY A 424 8.48 -17.72 19.92
CA GLY A 424 8.07 -16.35 19.63
C GLY A 424 8.25 -15.98 18.17
N GLY A 425 9.37 -16.35 17.56
CA GLY A 425 9.63 -16.18 16.13
C GLY A 425 8.62 -16.92 15.25
N LEU A 426 8.25 -18.15 15.59
CA LEU A 426 7.22 -18.91 14.88
C LEU A 426 5.83 -18.26 14.99
N LEU A 427 5.48 -17.69 16.14
CA LEU A 427 4.22 -16.96 16.32
C LEU A 427 4.19 -15.66 15.51
N ILE A 428 5.30 -14.91 15.47
CA ILE A 428 5.43 -13.73 14.61
C ILE A 428 5.29 -14.14 13.14
N PHE A 429 5.97 -15.21 12.73
CA PHE A 429 5.86 -15.73 11.36
C PHE A 429 4.42 -16.13 11.01
N ALA A 430 3.73 -16.83 11.91
CA ALA A 430 2.33 -17.22 11.71
C ALA A 430 1.39 -16.01 11.61
N GLY A 431 1.59 -14.97 12.44
CA GLY A 431 0.82 -13.73 12.35
C GLY A 431 1.07 -12.95 11.06
N VAL A 432 2.34 -12.87 10.61
CA VAL A 432 2.68 -12.24 9.32
C VAL A 432 2.10 -13.03 8.16
N LEU A 433 2.18 -14.36 8.18
CA LEU A 433 1.57 -15.22 7.16
C LEU A 433 0.05 -15.02 7.10
N GLY A 434 -0.59 -14.90 8.26
CA GLY A 434 -2.02 -14.59 8.37
C GLY A 434 -2.44 -13.32 7.64
N ALA A 435 -1.59 -12.28 7.66
CA ALA A 435 -1.87 -11.03 6.96
C ALA A 435 -1.93 -11.17 5.42
N PHE A 436 -1.45 -12.27 4.86
CA PHE A 436 -1.55 -12.62 3.43
C PHE A 436 -2.65 -13.63 3.12
N LEU A 437 -3.31 -14.20 4.15
CA LEU A 437 -4.44 -15.10 3.97
C LEU A 437 -5.73 -14.30 3.78
N PRO A 438 -6.69 -14.82 3.02
CA PRO A 438 -8.01 -14.22 2.91
C PRO A 438 -8.79 -14.34 4.23
N SER A 439 -9.75 -13.46 4.43
CA SER A 439 -10.57 -13.34 5.65
C SER A 439 -11.44 -14.57 5.92
N ASP A 440 -11.86 -15.27 4.87
CA ASP A 440 -12.67 -16.49 4.88
C ASP A 440 -11.82 -17.78 4.95
N PHE A 441 -10.50 -17.65 5.09
CA PHE A 441 -9.59 -18.79 5.15
C PHE A 441 -10.02 -19.82 6.19
N SER A 442 -10.15 -21.06 5.74
CA SER A 442 -10.45 -22.20 6.59
C SER A 442 -9.21 -23.06 6.81
N TRP A 443 -9.03 -23.60 8.01
CA TRP A 443 -7.96 -24.58 8.30
C TRP A 443 -8.33 -25.99 7.81
N ASP A 444 -9.13 -26.09 6.76
CA ASP A 444 -9.46 -27.35 6.12
C ASP A 444 -8.47 -27.64 4.99
N PHE A 445 -7.49 -28.50 5.28
CA PHE A 445 -6.48 -28.91 4.30
C PHE A 445 -7.03 -29.85 3.21
N GLN A 446 -8.32 -30.22 3.28
CA GLN A 446 -8.99 -30.94 2.21
C GLN A 446 -9.68 -30.00 1.21
N ASP A 447 -9.91 -28.74 1.59
CA ASP A 447 -10.41 -27.72 0.70
C ASP A 447 -9.29 -27.22 -0.23
N THR A 448 -9.48 -27.40 -1.53
CA THR A 448 -8.54 -26.95 -2.55
C THR A 448 -8.37 -25.43 -2.54
N GLY A 449 -9.42 -24.67 -2.23
CA GLY A 449 -9.36 -23.21 -2.16
C GLY A 449 -8.46 -22.72 -1.03
N SER A 450 -8.66 -23.25 0.18
CA SER A 450 -7.81 -22.95 1.34
C SER A 450 -6.33 -23.33 1.10
N MET A 451 -6.06 -24.45 0.42
CA MET A 451 -4.68 -24.85 0.10
C MET A 451 -4.01 -23.91 -0.90
N GLU A 452 -4.72 -23.48 -1.95
CA GLU A 452 -4.23 -22.48 -2.91
C GLU A 452 -3.98 -21.13 -2.22
N ALA A 453 -4.89 -20.68 -1.36
CA ALA A 453 -4.72 -19.45 -0.59
C ALA A 453 -3.45 -19.48 0.29
N LEU A 454 -3.19 -20.61 0.95
CA LEU A 454 -1.98 -20.80 1.75
C LEU A 454 -0.71 -20.80 0.89
N TYR A 455 -0.74 -21.44 -0.28
CA TYR A 455 0.37 -21.46 -1.22
C TYR A 455 0.70 -20.06 -1.73
N HIS A 456 -0.31 -19.29 -2.15
CA HIS A 456 -0.16 -17.90 -2.56
C HIS A 456 0.37 -17.01 -1.44
N ALA A 457 -0.13 -17.16 -0.21
CA ALA A 457 0.36 -16.42 0.94
C ALA A 457 1.85 -16.68 1.21
N LEU A 458 2.30 -17.94 1.13
CA LEU A 458 3.69 -18.32 1.29
C LEU A 458 4.59 -17.75 0.17
N ILE A 459 4.14 -17.79 -1.09
CA ILE A 459 4.87 -17.18 -2.21
C ILE A 459 5.00 -15.68 -2.03
N ASN A 460 3.89 -14.99 -1.74
CA ASN A 460 3.88 -13.54 -1.58
C ASN A 460 4.80 -13.10 -0.44
N LEU A 461 4.74 -13.81 0.70
CA LEU A 461 5.65 -13.58 1.81
C LEU A 461 7.11 -13.82 1.41
N GLY A 462 7.39 -14.90 0.66
CA GLY A 462 8.71 -15.20 0.13
C GLY A 462 9.26 -14.13 -0.82
N ILE A 463 8.41 -13.60 -1.71
CA ILE A 463 8.74 -12.50 -2.63
C ILE A 463 9.07 -11.23 -1.83
N VAL A 464 8.24 -10.86 -0.85
CA VAL A 464 8.47 -9.68 -0.01
C VAL A 464 9.79 -9.79 0.74
N ILE A 465 10.06 -10.93 1.37
CA ILE A 465 11.33 -11.20 2.05
C ILE A 465 12.50 -11.11 1.04
N GLY A 466 12.35 -11.70 -0.14
CA GLY A 466 13.34 -11.65 -1.21
C GLY A 466 13.67 -10.23 -1.66
N ILE A 467 12.65 -9.40 -1.92
CA ILE A 467 12.81 -7.98 -2.28
C ILE A 467 13.49 -7.21 -1.16
N CYS A 468 13.09 -7.42 0.10
CA CYS A 468 13.72 -6.79 1.26
C CYS A 468 15.20 -7.19 1.40
N LEU A 469 15.54 -8.47 1.17
CA LEU A 469 16.93 -8.95 1.22
C LEU A 469 17.76 -8.38 0.08
N ILE A 470 17.23 -8.35 -1.16
CA ILE A 470 17.90 -7.72 -2.30
C ILE A 470 18.11 -6.23 -2.03
N GLY A 471 17.10 -5.53 -1.53
CA GLY A 471 17.18 -4.13 -1.14
C GLY A 471 18.22 -3.89 -0.03
N LEU A 472 18.30 -4.78 0.97
CA LEU A 472 19.31 -4.72 2.03
C LEU A 472 20.73 -4.95 1.50
N VAL A 473 20.93 -5.94 0.62
CA VAL A 473 22.24 -6.21 0.00
C VAL A 473 22.65 -5.05 -0.92
N ALA A 474 21.72 -4.53 -1.73
CA ALA A 474 21.94 -3.35 -2.55
C ALA A 474 22.29 -2.14 -1.67
N PHE A 475 21.58 -1.94 -0.55
CA PHE A 475 21.89 -0.88 0.41
C PHE A 475 23.28 -1.06 1.02
N ILE A 476 23.64 -2.25 1.52
CA ILE A 476 24.97 -2.49 2.11
C ILE A 476 26.09 -2.28 1.09
N THR A 477 25.87 -2.66 -0.17
CA THR A 477 26.89 -2.55 -1.23
C THR A 477 26.96 -1.15 -1.86
N LEU A 478 25.86 -0.39 -1.87
CA LEU A 478 25.76 0.94 -2.47
C LEU A 478 25.88 2.09 -1.45
N ALA A 479 25.44 1.89 -0.21
CA ALA A 479 25.48 2.92 0.85
C ALA A 479 26.89 3.47 1.12
N PRO A 480 27.97 2.66 1.12
CA PRO A 480 29.34 3.19 1.24
C PRO A 480 29.77 4.09 0.07
N ARG A 481 29.03 4.11 -1.04
CA ARG A 481 29.31 4.94 -2.22
C ARG A 481 28.46 6.23 -2.24
N LEU A 482 27.56 6.42 -1.28
CA LEU A 482 26.71 7.60 -1.22
C LEU A 482 27.43 8.76 -0.50
N PRO A 483 27.62 9.93 -1.14
CA PRO A 483 28.39 11.05 -0.60
C PRO A 483 27.77 11.69 0.67
N LEU A 484 26.51 11.37 0.96
CA LEU A 484 25.81 11.80 2.17
C LEU A 484 26.29 11.05 3.42
N LEU A 485 26.63 9.75 3.30
CA LEU A 485 27.12 8.96 4.42
C LEU A 485 28.56 9.33 4.80
N ASP A 486 29.38 9.76 3.84
CA ASP A 486 30.72 10.30 4.11
C ASP A 486 30.69 11.55 5.00
N ARG A 487 29.64 12.38 4.91
CA ARG A 487 29.48 13.54 5.81
C ARG A 487 29.13 13.14 7.24
N ILE A 488 28.39 12.04 7.43
CA ILE A 488 27.99 11.55 8.75
C ILE A 488 29.14 10.78 9.41
N SER A 489 29.89 9.99 8.65
CA SER A 489 31.09 9.29 9.14
C SER A 489 32.16 10.28 9.60
N ASN A 490 32.36 11.38 8.88
CA ASN A 490 33.31 12.44 9.26
C ASN A 490 32.90 13.18 10.55
N ILE A 491 31.60 13.30 10.85
CA ILE A 491 31.13 13.91 12.10
C ILE A 491 31.27 12.96 13.29
N ALA A 492 31.09 11.65 13.08
CA ALA A 492 31.26 10.63 14.12
C ALA A 492 32.74 10.42 14.50
N VAL A 493 33.66 10.55 13.54
CA VAL A 493 35.12 10.46 13.77
C VAL A 493 35.65 11.64 14.59
N LEU A 494 35.00 12.81 14.52
CA LEU A 494 35.42 14.03 15.22
C LEU A 494 35.05 14.11 16.72
N LYS A 495 34.45 13.08 17.32
CA LYS A 495 34.05 13.07 18.75
C LYS A 495 34.34 11.76 19.49
N GLY A 496 35.36 11.02 19.07
CA GLY A 496 36.01 10.01 19.92
C GLY A 496 37.26 10.61 20.55
N ASN A 497 37.27 10.80 21.89
CA ASN A 497 38.33 11.48 22.66
C ASN A 497 39.72 10.77 22.68
N SER A 498 40.09 10.08 21.60
CA SER A 498 41.38 9.40 21.44
C SER A 498 42.04 9.64 20.07
N SER A 499 41.36 10.31 19.14
CA SER A 499 41.83 10.47 17.75
C SER A 499 42.73 11.70 17.51
N GLY A 500 42.71 12.69 18.41
CA GLY A 500 43.46 13.94 18.22
C GLY A 500 44.98 13.77 18.20
N SER A 501 45.51 12.77 18.92
CA SER A 501 46.94 12.44 18.96
C SER A 501 47.41 11.71 17.68
N ILE A 502 46.54 10.88 17.12
CA ILE A 502 46.80 10.10 15.89
C ILE A 502 46.72 11.01 14.66
N GLU A 503 45.77 11.94 14.62
CA GLU A 503 45.66 12.95 13.56
C GLU A 503 46.81 13.96 13.61
N ALA A 504 47.30 14.35 14.79
CA ALA A 504 48.51 15.16 14.93
C ALA A 504 49.74 14.42 14.36
N ALA A 505 49.88 13.11 14.65
CA ALA A 505 50.95 12.28 14.10
C ALA A 505 50.85 12.11 12.56
N GLN A 506 49.64 12.02 11.99
CA GLN A 506 49.42 11.94 10.54
C GLN A 506 49.57 13.28 9.82
N ALA A 507 49.14 14.39 10.43
CA ALA A 507 49.32 15.74 9.88
C ALA A 507 50.81 16.14 9.84
N GLN A 508 51.61 15.69 10.81
CA GLN A 508 53.06 15.86 10.81
C GLN A 508 53.73 15.03 9.69
N ARG A 509 53.30 13.78 9.44
CA ARG A 509 53.82 12.96 8.31
C ARG A 509 53.45 13.51 6.94
N SER A 510 52.23 14.04 6.79
CA SER A 510 51.73 14.56 5.51
C SER A 510 52.44 15.85 5.09
N SER A 511 52.94 16.62 6.06
CA SER A 511 53.68 17.87 5.85
C SER A 511 55.18 17.66 5.64
N GLN A 512 55.69 16.46 5.91
CA GLN A 512 57.11 16.16 5.88
C GLN A 512 57.35 14.87 5.10
N ALA A 513 57.33 15.00 3.77
CA ALA A 513 57.84 14.01 2.82
C ALA A 513 59.37 13.95 2.89
N ASP A 514 59.90 13.71 4.09
CA ASP A 514 61.31 13.37 4.33
C ASP A 514 61.36 12.15 5.26
N GLN A 515 62.04 11.11 4.79
CA GLN A 515 61.95 9.72 5.27
C GLN A 515 62.65 9.52 6.61
N THR A 516 62.13 10.10 7.69
CA THR A 516 62.62 9.79 9.04
C THR A 516 61.68 8.78 9.72
N PRO A 517 62.12 7.54 9.97
CA PRO A 517 61.32 6.56 10.70
C PRO A 517 61.01 7.09 12.11
N GLN A 518 59.74 7.02 12.50
CA GLN A 518 59.27 7.50 13.80
C GLN A 518 59.23 6.33 14.79
N TYR A 519 59.94 6.50 15.90
CA TYR A 519 60.09 5.47 16.92
C TYR A 519 59.25 5.79 18.15
N ALA A 520 58.76 4.73 18.80
CA ALA A 520 58.01 4.78 20.05
C ALA A 520 58.52 3.69 21.00
N THR A 521 58.13 3.77 22.26
CA THR A 521 58.44 2.74 23.27
C THR A 521 57.16 2.06 23.73
N VAL A 522 57.15 0.73 23.77
CA VAL A 522 55.98 -0.03 24.25
C VAL A 522 55.79 0.23 25.76
N VAL A 523 54.58 0.65 26.16
CA VAL A 523 54.19 0.91 27.56
C VAL A 523 53.41 -0.27 28.14
N SER A 524 52.54 -0.89 27.34
CA SER A 524 51.91 -2.15 27.71
C SER A 524 52.18 -3.17 26.63
N GLU A 525 52.57 -4.38 27.03
CA GLU A 525 52.88 -5.49 26.11
C GLU A 525 51.85 -5.63 24.98
N CYS A 526 52.33 -5.76 23.73
CA CYS A 526 51.45 -5.94 22.58
C CYS A 526 51.18 -7.43 22.33
N ARG A 527 49.92 -7.88 22.48
CA ARG A 527 49.46 -9.28 22.21
C ARG A 527 48.06 -9.37 21.58
N PRO A 528 47.86 -9.06 20.30
CA PRO A 528 48.71 -8.23 19.43
C PRO A 528 48.48 -6.74 19.66
N ALA A 529 47.47 -6.36 20.45
CA ALA A 529 47.20 -4.98 20.84
C ALA A 529 47.90 -4.63 22.15
N GLY A 530 48.34 -3.39 22.29
CA GLY A 530 48.99 -2.81 23.45
C GLY A 530 49.00 -1.29 23.33
N THR A 531 49.86 -0.62 24.10
CA THR A 531 49.99 0.84 24.06
C THR A 531 51.46 1.23 23.94
N ILE A 532 51.72 2.30 23.21
CA ILE A 532 53.05 2.86 23.00
C ILE A 532 53.10 4.30 23.48
N GLN A 533 54.26 4.70 23.99
CA GLN A 533 54.60 6.08 24.28
C GLN A 533 55.16 6.71 23.00
N LEU A 534 54.41 7.64 22.44
CA LEU A 534 54.82 8.44 21.29
C LEU A 534 54.88 9.90 21.74
N ASN A 535 56.08 10.46 21.80
CA ASN A 535 56.33 11.75 22.46
C ASN A 535 55.84 11.71 23.92
N ASP A 536 54.98 12.64 24.34
CA ASP A 536 54.43 12.73 25.70
C ASP A 536 53.05 12.08 25.86
N GLU A 537 52.56 11.34 24.86
CA GLU A 537 51.23 10.70 24.88
C GLU A 537 51.28 9.17 24.74
N VAL A 538 50.37 8.50 25.45
CA VAL A 538 50.15 7.06 25.36
C VAL A 538 49.06 6.79 24.32
N VAL A 539 49.41 6.05 23.26
CA VAL A 539 48.54 5.78 22.11
C VAL A 539 48.35 4.27 21.93
N SER A 540 47.16 3.85 21.48
CA SER A 540 46.88 2.43 21.19
C SER A 540 47.67 1.96 19.97
N ALA A 541 48.28 0.78 20.08
CA ALA A 541 49.10 0.20 19.03
C ALA A 541 48.88 -1.30 18.88
N ARG A 542 49.14 -1.79 17.67
CA ARG A 542 49.04 -3.19 17.28
C ARG A 542 50.36 -3.66 16.67
N SER A 543 50.87 -4.79 17.13
CA SER A 543 52.03 -5.43 16.54
C SER A 543 51.75 -5.85 15.10
N GLU A 544 52.64 -5.52 14.18
CA GLU A 544 52.58 -6.04 12.82
C GLU A 544 52.72 -7.58 12.83
N HIS A 545 51.90 -8.27 12.02
CA HIS A 545 51.85 -9.74 11.95
C HIS A 545 51.54 -10.46 13.29
N SER A 546 50.90 -9.77 14.25
CA SER A 546 50.56 -10.33 15.57
C SER A 546 51.77 -10.80 16.40
N ALA A 547 52.94 -10.22 16.16
CA ALA A 547 54.14 -10.52 16.92
C ALA A 547 54.04 -10.06 18.39
N PHE A 548 54.51 -10.87 19.33
CA PHE A 548 54.63 -10.42 20.71
C PHE A 548 55.72 -9.34 20.83
N ILE A 549 55.39 -8.21 21.44
CA ILE A 549 56.34 -7.13 21.74
C ILE A 549 56.26 -6.80 23.23
N ALA A 550 57.38 -6.99 23.94
CA ALA A 550 57.46 -6.76 25.38
C ALA A 550 57.44 -5.26 25.72
N GLU A 551 56.99 -4.94 26.94
CA GLU A 551 57.09 -3.61 27.51
C GLU A 551 58.53 -3.09 27.50
N GLY A 552 58.70 -1.79 27.23
CA GLY A 552 59.99 -1.13 27.11
C GLY A 552 60.68 -1.32 25.76
N THR A 553 60.17 -2.17 24.86
CA THR A 553 60.77 -2.39 23.54
C THR A 553 60.60 -1.16 22.65
N ARG A 554 61.67 -0.78 21.94
CA ARG A 554 61.62 0.28 20.94
C ARG A 554 61.03 -0.25 19.64
N VAL A 555 60.02 0.44 19.13
CA VAL A 555 59.28 0.04 17.94
C VAL A 555 59.23 1.16 16.92
N GLU A 556 59.23 0.79 15.64
CA GLU A 556 58.97 1.69 14.52
C GLU A 556 57.48 1.67 14.18
N ILE A 557 56.92 2.85 13.92
CA ILE A 557 55.53 3.00 13.48
C ILE A 557 55.45 2.80 11.97
N VAL A 558 54.86 1.67 11.56
CA VAL A 558 54.77 1.25 10.15
C VAL A 558 53.61 1.97 9.45
N ARG A 559 52.40 1.94 10.02
CA ARG A 559 51.19 2.57 9.46
C ARG A 559 50.09 2.74 10.51
N ALA A 560 49.00 3.44 10.17
CA ALA A 560 47.82 3.58 11.02
C ALA A 560 46.63 2.87 10.37
N GLU A 561 45.90 2.05 11.13
CA GLU A 561 44.71 1.33 10.67
C GLU A 561 43.62 1.38 11.75
N PHE A 562 42.39 1.74 11.36
CA PHE A 562 41.19 1.68 12.22
C PHE A 562 41.33 2.32 13.63
N GLY A 563 42.09 3.41 13.76
CA GLY A 563 42.28 4.12 15.03
C GLY A 563 43.39 3.55 15.94
N GLU A 564 44.21 2.63 15.43
CA GLU A 564 45.39 2.08 16.11
C GLU A 564 46.66 2.25 15.24
N LEU A 565 47.82 2.39 15.87
CA LEU A 565 49.12 2.42 15.19
C LEU A 565 49.70 1.01 15.04
N VAL A 566 50.06 0.61 13.82
CA VAL A 566 50.74 -0.66 13.54
C VAL A 566 52.24 -0.48 13.74
N VAL A 567 52.84 -1.29 14.61
CA VAL A 567 54.24 -1.17 15.04
C VAL A 567 55.05 -2.44 14.87
N ARG A 568 56.35 -2.29 14.59
CA ARG A 568 57.33 -3.40 14.46
C ARG A 568 58.55 -3.14 15.35
N PRO A 569 59.15 -4.15 16.02
CA PRO A 569 60.38 -3.96 16.78
C PRO A 569 61.54 -3.52 15.88
N VAL A 570 62.42 -2.66 16.41
CA VAL A 570 63.64 -2.20 15.74
C VAL A 570 64.78 -3.18 16.06
N GLU A 571 65.44 -3.73 15.06
CA GLU A 571 66.62 -4.59 15.24
C GLU A 571 67.88 -3.72 15.44
N ASP A 572 68.50 -3.77 16.62
CA ASP A 572 69.77 -3.09 16.90
C ASP A 572 70.91 -3.75 16.09
N SER A 573 71.43 -3.04 15.09
CA SER A 573 72.53 -3.48 14.25
C SER A 573 73.82 -2.74 14.61
N GLN A 574 74.58 -3.20 15.62
CA GLN A 574 76.05 -3.05 15.71
C GLN A 574 76.69 -4.13 16.61
N SER A 575 77.40 -5.08 15.99
CA SER A 575 78.39 -5.95 16.65
C SER A 575 79.75 -5.26 16.68
N HIS A 576 80.38 -5.26 17.86
CA HIS A 576 81.77 -4.87 18.12
C HIS A 576 82.78 -5.35 17.05
N GLU A 577 83.52 -4.41 16.44
CA GLU A 577 84.89 -4.63 15.97
C GLU A 577 85.86 -4.03 16.98
N SER A 578 86.69 -4.87 17.61
CA SER A 578 87.85 -4.48 18.42
C SER A 578 89.10 -4.47 17.55
N PRO A 579 90.03 -3.51 17.69
CA PRO A 579 91.34 -3.58 17.04
C PRO A 579 92.40 -4.11 18.01
N GLU A 580 93.08 -5.22 17.69
CA GLU A 580 94.49 -5.39 18.06
C GLU A 580 95.17 -6.57 17.35
N GLY A 581 96.38 -6.32 16.83
CA GLY A 581 97.49 -7.29 16.83
C GLY A 581 97.92 -7.90 15.48
N ALA A 582 98.89 -7.29 14.82
CA ALA A 582 99.76 -7.95 13.83
C ALA A 582 100.90 -8.75 14.53
N PRO A 583 101.32 -9.92 14.02
CA PRO A 583 102.56 -10.57 14.46
C PRO A 583 103.76 -10.22 13.56
N ALA A 584 104.95 -10.41 14.13
CA ALA A 584 106.31 -10.02 13.72
C ALA A 584 106.68 -10.09 12.23
#